data_AF-A0A0S8EXH2-F1
#
_entry.id   AF-A0A0S8EXH2-F1
#
_cell.length_a   1.000
_cell.length_b   1.000
_cell.length_c   1.000
_cell.angle_alpha   90.00
_cell.angle_beta   90.00
_cell.angle_gamma   90.00
#
_symmetry.space_group_name_H-M   'P 1'
#
loop_
_entity.id
_entity.type
_entity.pdbx_description
1 polymer ?
#
loop_
_entity_poly.entity_id
_entity_poly.type
_entity_poly.pdbx_seq_one_letter_code
_entity_poly.pdbx_strand_id
1 'polypeptide(L)'
;MDFVDEVSLEVAAGDGGNGAVAFRREKFVPLGGPAGGDGGRGGSVILVAHERFSTLFDLRYRRVVRAERGEDGRGKDQFGKAGADIRIEVPVGTQVYDQESDELLADLHESGAELVVAQGGRGGRGNIKFATPYDRAPRRSQPGQPGERRKIRLVLKLLADVGILGFPNVGKSTFIATVSRARPKVADYPFTTLVPNLGVVSLGVDRHFVIADIPGIIEGASEGAGLGLRFLKHVERTRVLLHMVSVDPDPKRDPVADFDRLMLELERFDSELPKRPMLVAVSKCDLPEARAAYEEVRRALEPRGLQVFAISSATGEGVTPLLEALETILRRPADV
;
A
#
# COMPACT_ATOMS: atom_id res chain seq x y z
N MET A 1 17.39 -5.24 -1.18
CA MET A 1 16.05 -5.76 -0.83
C MET A 1 15.08 -5.18 -1.83
N ASP A 2 14.37 -6.03 -2.57
CA ASP A 2 13.60 -5.64 -3.75
C ASP A 2 12.25 -5.03 -3.37
N PHE A 3 11.90 -3.86 -3.90
CA PHE A 3 10.52 -3.36 -3.89
C PHE A 3 9.62 -4.36 -4.59
N VAL A 4 8.54 -4.74 -3.91
CA VAL A 4 7.48 -5.60 -4.43
C VAL A 4 6.21 -4.76 -4.39
N ASP A 5 5.86 -4.22 -5.55
CA ASP A 5 4.61 -3.55 -5.86
C ASP A 5 3.50 -4.52 -6.25
N GLU A 6 3.86 -5.76 -6.60
CA GLU A 6 2.93 -6.81 -6.95
C GLU A 6 3.23 -8.12 -6.22
N VAL A 7 2.22 -8.68 -5.55
CA VAL A 7 2.32 -10.01 -4.93
C VAL A 7 1.08 -10.85 -5.21
N SER A 8 1.28 -12.13 -5.52
CA SER A 8 0.19 -13.11 -5.62
C SER A 8 0.10 -13.92 -4.33
N LEU A 9 -1.11 -14.08 -3.81
CA LEU A 9 -1.42 -14.85 -2.61
C LEU A 9 -2.49 -15.88 -2.92
N GLU A 10 -2.30 -17.12 -2.45
CA GLU A 10 -3.39 -18.09 -2.40
C GLU A 10 -4.09 -17.95 -1.04
N VAL A 11 -5.36 -17.52 -1.07
CA VAL A 11 -6.18 -17.36 0.13
C VAL A 11 -7.21 -18.47 0.22
N ALA A 12 -7.31 -19.07 1.40
CA ALA A 12 -8.28 -20.11 1.69
C ALA A 12 -8.96 -19.83 3.03
N ALA A 13 -10.26 -19.61 2.99
CA ALA A 13 -11.06 -19.48 4.19
C ALA A 13 -11.23 -20.84 4.88
N GLY A 14 -11.62 -20.81 6.15
CA GLY A 14 -11.92 -22.01 6.92
C GLY A 14 -13.20 -22.66 6.42
N ASP A 15 -13.20 -23.99 6.37
CA ASP A 15 -14.43 -24.75 6.12
C ASP A 15 -15.34 -24.68 7.37
N GLY A 16 -16.65 -24.85 7.16
CA GLY A 16 -17.60 -25.01 8.25
C GLY A 16 -17.39 -26.32 9.01
N GLY A 17 -17.68 -26.29 10.31
CA GLY A 17 -17.78 -27.49 11.13
C GLY A 17 -19.01 -28.32 10.74
N ASN A 18 -18.96 -29.63 10.95
CA ASN A 18 -20.07 -30.53 10.66
C ASN A 18 -21.15 -30.47 11.75
N GLY A 19 -22.41 -30.62 11.37
CA GLY A 19 -23.48 -30.84 12.34
C GLY A 19 -23.44 -32.27 12.89
N ALA A 20 -23.71 -32.43 14.17
CA ALA A 20 -23.72 -33.75 14.81
C ALA A 20 -25.08 -34.43 14.75
N VAL A 21 -25.06 -35.77 14.73
CA VAL A 21 -26.23 -36.59 15.05
C VAL A 21 -26.03 -37.17 16.45
N ALA A 22 -26.84 -36.73 17.40
CA ALA A 22 -26.83 -37.28 18.76
C ALA A 22 -28.25 -37.32 19.34
N PHE A 23 -28.42 -38.08 20.42
CA PHE A 23 -29.68 -38.22 21.15
C PHE A 23 -29.40 -38.14 22.64
N ARG A 24 -30.36 -37.59 23.40
CA ARG A 24 -30.26 -37.56 24.86
C ARG A 24 -30.31 -38.98 25.41
N ARG A 25 -29.46 -39.27 26.40
CA ARG A 25 -29.42 -40.55 27.11
C ARG A 25 -29.47 -40.26 28.59
N GLU A 26 -30.60 -40.57 29.20
CA GLU A 26 -30.86 -40.33 30.63
C GLU A 26 -31.37 -41.63 31.25
N LYS A 27 -31.01 -41.89 32.52
CA LYS A 27 -31.26 -43.17 33.20
C LYS A 27 -32.75 -43.57 33.23
N PHE A 28 -33.65 -42.60 33.21
CA PHE A 28 -35.11 -42.80 33.29
C PHE A 28 -35.87 -42.39 32.02
N VAL A 29 -35.15 -42.09 30.93
CA VAL A 29 -35.75 -41.71 29.64
C VAL A 29 -35.26 -42.67 28.55
N PRO A 30 -36.05 -43.70 28.20
CA PRO A 30 -35.63 -44.75 27.26
C PRO A 30 -35.34 -44.22 25.85
N LEU A 31 -36.07 -43.19 25.41
CA LEU A 31 -35.96 -42.58 24.08
C LEU A 31 -35.85 -41.06 24.20
N GLY A 32 -34.64 -40.57 24.46
CA GLY A 32 -34.37 -39.14 24.49
C GLY A 32 -34.46 -38.49 23.11
N GLY A 33 -34.88 -37.23 23.07
CA GLY A 33 -34.95 -36.45 21.84
C GLY A 33 -33.57 -36.20 21.20
N PRO A 34 -33.54 -35.66 19.97
CA PRO A 34 -32.30 -35.30 19.28
C PRO A 34 -31.50 -34.28 20.11
N ALA A 35 -30.18 -34.40 20.07
CA ALA A 35 -29.25 -33.63 20.91
C ALA A 35 -27.93 -33.29 20.21
N GLY A 36 -27.85 -33.43 18.88
CA GLY A 36 -26.68 -33.06 18.09
C GLY A 36 -26.70 -31.58 17.71
N GLY A 37 -25.71 -30.83 18.18
CA GLY A 37 -25.54 -29.41 17.87
C GLY A 37 -25.07 -29.15 16.43
N ASP A 38 -25.21 -27.90 16.02
CA ASP A 38 -24.69 -27.39 14.74
C ASP A 38 -23.16 -27.22 14.81
N GLY A 39 -22.48 -27.36 13.68
CA GLY A 39 -21.08 -27.00 13.55
C GLY A 39 -20.87 -25.49 13.50
N GLY A 40 -19.67 -25.05 13.87
CA GLY A 40 -19.27 -23.66 13.83
C GLY A 40 -19.00 -23.16 12.40
N ARG A 41 -19.08 -21.85 12.19
CA ARG A 41 -18.66 -21.22 10.93
C ARG A 41 -17.14 -21.29 10.80
N GLY A 42 -16.62 -21.48 9.59
CA GLY A 42 -15.19 -21.28 9.33
C GLY A 42 -14.79 -19.81 9.38
N GLY A 43 -13.53 -19.53 9.70
CA GLY A 43 -12.97 -18.19 9.66
C GLY A 43 -12.82 -17.66 8.24
N SER A 44 -12.90 -16.36 8.06
CA SER A 44 -12.67 -15.64 6.81
C SER A 44 -11.23 -15.14 6.69
N VAL A 45 -10.80 -14.87 5.46
CA VAL A 45 -9.56 -14.13 5.17
C VAL A 45 -9.91 -12.70 4.85
N ILE A 46 -9.32 -11.76 5.58
CA ILE A 46 -9.64 -10.33 5.53
C ILE A 46 -8.36 -9.55 5.24
N LEU A 47 -8.37 -8.69 4.23
CA LEU A 47 -7.33 -7.68 4.02
C LEU A 47 -7.71 -6.40 4.76
N VAL A 48 -6.73 -5.75 5.38
CA VAL A 48 -6.90 -4.50 6.12
C VAL A 48 -5.84 -3.51 5.65
N ALA A 49 -6.25 -2.37 5.11
CA ALA A 49 -5.32 -1.31 4.76
C ALA A 49 -4.82 -0.57 6.01
N HIS A 50 -3.53 -0.26 6.04
CA HIS A 50 -2.92 0.46 7.14
C HIS A 50 -1.75 1.33 6.67
N GLU A 51 -1.71 2.58 7.13
CA GLU A 51 -0.68 3.57 6.76
C GLU A 51 0.74 3.21 7.18
N ARG A 52 0.92 2.28 8.11
CA ARG A 52 2.25 1.91 8.61
C ARG A 52 3.05 1.11 7.58
N PHE A 53 2.38 0.52 6.59
CA PHE A 53 3.00 -0.23 5.53
C PHE A 53 3.01 0.60 4.25
N SER A 54 4.17 0.71 3.63
CA SER A 54 4.36 1.37 2.33
C SER A 54 4.79 0.42 1.21
N THR A 55 4.95 -0.89 1.47
CA THR A 55 5.27 -1.90 0.44
C THR A 55 4.55 -3.23 0.71
N LEU A 56 4.43 -4.09 -0.31
CA LEU A 56 3.88 -5.45 -0.17
C LEU A 56 4.96 -6.51 0.12
N PHE A 57 6.18 -6.08 0.46
CA PHE A 57 7.35 -6.97 0.59
C PHE A 57 7.14 -8.11 1.60
N ASP A 58 6.53 -7.81 2.75
CA ASP A 58 6.30 -8.79 3.83
C ASP A 58 5.39 -9.95 3.40
N LEU A 59 4.56 -9.71 2.40
CA LEU A 59 3.62 -10.70 1.87
C LEU A 59 4.28 -11.61 0.83
N ARG A 60 5.44 -11.23 0.27
CA ARG A 60 6.15 -12.01 -0.75
C ARG A 60 6.50 -13.43 -0.29
N TYR A 61 6.82 -13.59 0.99
CA TYR A 61 7.21 -14.88 1.57
C TYR A 61 6.00 -15.74 1.98
N ARG A 62 4.81 -15.14 2.08
CA ARG A 62 3.57 -15.83 2.45
C ARG A 62 2.84 -16.29 1.19
N ARG A 63 3.16 -17.48 0.68
CA ARG A 63 2.50 -18.01 -0.53
C ARG A 63 1.03 -18.41 -0.31
N VAL A 64 0.70 -18.92 0.87
CA VAL A 64 -0.63 -19.46 1.18
C VAL A 64 -1.08 -18.94 2.54
N VAL A 65 -2.28 -18.36 2.60
CA VAL A 65 -2.89 -17.88 3.84
C VAL A 65 -4.19 -18.65 4.08
N ARG A 66 -4.31 -19.25 5.27
CA ARG A 66 -5.44 -20.10 5.64
C ARG A 66 -6.08 -19.61 6.93
N ALA A 67 -7.40 -19.42 6.90
CA ALA A 67 -8.19 -19.17 8.10
C ALA A 67 -8.56 -20.50 8.81
N GLU A 68 -8.98 -20.42 10.07
CA GLU A 68 -9.26 -21.59 10.88
C GLU A 68 -10.61 -22.24 10.52
N ARG A 69 -10.66 -23.58 10.50
CA ARG A 69 -11.90 -24.35 10.29
C ARG A 69 -12.83 -24.20 11.50
N GLY A 70 -14.14 -24.15 11.28
CA GLY A 70 -15.13 -24.23 12.36
C GLY A 70 -15.13 -25.59 13.04
N GLU A 71 -15.39 -25.61 14.35
CA GLU A 71 -15.47 -26.88 15.09
C GLU A 71 -16.76 -27.64 14.76
N ASP A 72 -16.70 -28.96 14.81
CA ASP A 72 -17.88 -29.80 14.65
C ASP A 72 -18.82 -29.65 15.86
N GLY A 73 -20.13 -29.72 15.59
CA GLY A 73 -21.13 -29.85 16.63
C GLY A 73 -20.93 -31.14 17.43
N ARG A 74 -21.47 -31.19 18.65
CA ARG A 74 -21.35 -32.34 19.53
C ARG A 74 -22.72 -32.72 20.10
N GLY A 75 -22.76 -33.87 20.78
CA GLY A 75 -23.95 -34.26 21.54
C GLY A 75 -24.20 -33.32 22.73
N LYS A 76 -25.34 -33.52 23.41
CA LYS A 76 -25.76 -32.70 24.55
C LYS A 76 -26.00 -31.23 24.19
N ASP A 77 -26.56 -30.99 23.00
CA ASP A 77 -26.93 -29.65 22.52
C ASP A 77 -25.72 -28.70 22.43
N GLN A 78 -24.50 -29.24 22.25
CA GLN A 78 -23.26 -28.47 22.18
C GLN A 78 -22.96 -28.06 20.72
N PHE A 79 -22.99 -26.76 20.47
CA PHE A 79 -22.66 -26.16 19.18
C PHE A 79 -21.15 -25.97 19.02
N GLY A 80 -20.64 -26.17 17.81
CA GLY A 80 -19.22 -25.96 17.50
C GLY A 80 -18.84 -24.48 17.49
N LYS A 81 -17.64 -24.17 17.99
CA LYS A 81 -17.07 -22.82 17.95
C LYS A 81 -16.76 -22.38 16.52
N ALA A 82 -16.94 -21.10 16.22
CA ALA A 82 -16.47 -20.52 14.96
C ALA A 82 -14.93 -20.52 14.90
N GLY A 83 -14.39 -20.80 13.71
CA GLY A 83 -12.96 -20.66 13.44
C GLY A 83 -12.55 -19.19 13.45
N ALA A 84 -11.33 -18.91 13.90
CA ALA A 84 -10.76 -17.57 13.87
C ALA A 84 -10.53 -17.06 12.44
N ASP A 85 -10.93 -15.81 12.22
CA ASP A 85 -10.58 -15.05 11.02
C ASP A 85 -9.07 -14.76 11.00
N ILE A 86 -8.52 -14.62 9.80
CA ILE A 86 -7.15 -14.15 9.60
C ILE A 86 -7.17 -12.78 8.92
N ARG A 87 -6.49 -11.82 9.54
CA ARG A 87 -6.36 -10.45 9.05
C ARG A 87 -4.95 -10.27 8.49
N ILE A 88 -4.87 -9.89 7.22
CA ILE A 88 -3.62 -9.61 6.50
C ILE A 88 -3.58 -8.10 6.30
N GLU A 89 -2.53 -7.48 6.80
CA GLU A 89 -2.38 -6.03 6.66
C GLU A 89 -1.64 -5.69 5.38
N VAL A 90 -2.14 -4.67 4.69
CA VAL A 90 -1.60 -4.19 3.41
C VAL A 90 -1.42 -2.66 3.46
N PRO A 91 -0.53 -2.09 2.64
CA PRO A 91 -0.45 -0.65 2.46
C PRO A 91 -1.76 -0.03 1.99
N VAL A 92 -2.01 1.21 2.39
CA VAL A 92 -3.05 2.04 1.79
C VAL A 92 -2.77 2.22 0.30
N GLY A 93 -3.80 2.18 -0.54
CA GLY A 93 -3.70 2.21 -2.00
C GLY A 93 -3.44 0.83 -2.62
N THR A 94 -3.60 -0.27 -1.87
CA THR A 94 -3.52 -1.62 -2.43
C THR A 94 -4.79 -1.95 -3.20
N GLN A 95 -4.63 -2.22 -4.49
CA GLN A 95 -5.67 -2.81 -5.33
C GLN A 95 -5.63 -4.32 -5.24
N VAL A 96 -6.79 -4.93 -5.16
CA VAL A 96 -6.95 -6.38 -4.99
C VAL A 96 -7.65 -6.91 -6.22
N TYR A 97 -6.96 -7.74 -6.98
CA TYR A 97 -7.49 -8.41 -8.16
C TYR A 97 -7.69 -9.90 -7.88
N ASP A 98 -8.72 -10.47 -8.47
CA ASP A 98 -8.81 -11.92 -8.62
C ASP A 98 -7.84 -12.37 -9.71
N GLN A 99 -6.95 -13.32 -9.41
CA GLN A 99 -5.87 -13.69 -10.32
C GLN A 99 -6.36 -14.51 -11.53
N GLU A 100 -7.51 -15.17 -11.43
CA GLU A 100 -8.02 -16.03 -12.50
C GLU A 100 -8.88 -15.24 -13.50
N SER A 101 -9.69 -14.32 -12.99
CA SER A 101 -10.59 -13.49 -13.80
C SER A 101 -10.01 -12.11 -14.18
N ASP A 102 -8.93 -11.68 -13.53
CA ASP A 102 -8.37 -10.32 -13.59
C ASP A 102 -9.38 -9.22 -13.20
N GLU A 103 -10.47 -9.61 -12.50
CA GLU A 103 -11.46 -8.70 -11.96
C GLU A 103 -10.90 -7.93 -10.76
N LEU A 104 -11.10 -6.60 -10.74
CA LEU A 104 -10.78 -5.78 -9.58
C LEU A 104 -11.84 -6.03 -8.49
N LEU A 105 -11.43 -6.68 -7.41
CA LEU A 105 -12.29 -6.97 -6.27
C LEU A 105 -12.52 -5.73 -5.40
N ALA A 106 -11.45 -4.98 -5.10
CA ALA A 106 -11.56 -3.69 -4.41
C ALA A 106 -10.26 -2.86 -4.51
N ASP A 107 -10.37 -1.59 -4.13
CA ASP A 107 -9.27 -0.64 -3.96
C ASP A 107 -9.26 -0.12 -2.51
N LEU A 108 -8.25 -0.51 -1.73
CA LEU A 108 -8.13 -0.20 -0.30
C LEU A 108 -7.41 1.14 -0.10
N HIS A 109 -8.12 2.23 -0.38
CA HIS A 109 -7.59 3.59 -0.48
C HIS A 109 -7.56 4.40 0.83
N GLU A 110 -8.16 3.89 1.91
CA GLU A 110 -8.19 4.52 3.23
C GLU A 110 -7.60 3.60 4.31
N SER A 111 -7.01 4.21 5.33
CA SER A 111 -6.53 3.47 6.51
C SER A 111 -7.70 2.84 7.26
N GLY A 112 -7.57 1.57 7.62
CA GLY A 112 -8.62 0.80 8.26
C GLY A 112 -9.66 0.20 7.30
N ALA A 113 -9.58 0.47 5.99
CA ALA A 113 -10.46 -0.17 5.01
C ALA A 113 -10.27 -1.69 5.02
N GLU A 114 -11.38 -2.44 5.07
CA GLU A 114 -11.38 -3.90 5.14
C GLU A 114 -11.99 -4.53 3.89
N LEU A 115 -11.42 -5.63 3.43
CA LEU A 115 -11.98 -6.47 2.36
C LEU A 115 -11.93 -7.94 2.76
N VAL A 116 -13.09 -8.59 2.79
CA VAL A 116 -13.17 -10.05 2.91
C VAL A 116 -12.83 -10.66 1.54
N VAL A 117 -11.62 -11.19 1.41
CA VAL A 117 -11.14 -11.80 0.15
C VAL A 117 -11.50 -13.28 0.05
N ALA A 118 -11.80 -13.94 1.15
CA ALA A 118 -12.34 -15.29 1.14
C ALA A 118 -13.30 -15.49 2.32
N GLN A 119 -14.57 -15.78 2.01
CA GLN A 119 -15.60 -15.99 3.03
C GLN A 119 -15.48 -17.39 3.67
N GLY A 120 -15.48 -17.44 4.99
CA GLY A 120 -15.54 -18.70 5.75
C GLY A 120 -16.84 -19.48 5.53
N GLY A 121 -16.71 -20.80 5.41
CA GLY A 121 -17.80 -21.72 5.14
C GLY A 121 -18.85 -21.77 6.26
N ARG A 122 -20.11 -21.99 5.90
CA ARG A 122 -21.20 -22.10 6.88
C ARG A 122 -21.12 -23.41 7.66
N GLY A 123 -21.39 -23.35 8.96
CA GLY A 123 -21.50 -24.53 9.80
C GLY A 123 -22.68 -25.43 9.41
N GLY A 124 -22.47 -26.74 9.50
CA GLY A 124 -23.47 -27.75 9.20
C GLY A 124 -24.50 -27.87 10.31
N ARG A 125 -25.77 -28.11 9.95
CA ARG A 125 -26.87 -28.22 10.92
C ARG A 125 -26.88 -29.60 11.58
N GLY A 126 -26.94 -29.66 12.90
CA GLY A 126 -27.10 -30.89 13.67
C GLY A 126 -28.52 -31.44 13.60
N ASN A 127 -28.71 -32.66 14.08
CA ASN A 127 -30.02 -33.33 13.97
C ASN A 127 -31.14 -32.61 14.73
N ILE A 128 -30.82 -31.81 15.76
CA ILE A 128 -31.79 -30.98 16.49
C ILE A 128 -32.58 -30.08 15.53
N LYS A 129 -31.93 -29.52 14.50
CA LYS A 129 -32.56 -28.58 13.56
C LYS A 129 -33.51 -29.25 12.55
N PHE A 130 -33.49 -30.57 12.47
CA PHE A 130 -34.37 -31.34 11.57
C PHE A 130 -35.60 -31.92 12.27
N ALA A 131 -35.72 -31.72 13.59
CA ALA A 131 -36.84 -32.22 14.35
C ALA A 131 -38.14 -31.50 13.94
N THR A 132 -39.16 -32.27 13.58
CA THR A 132 -40.49 -31.77 13.22
C THR A 132 -41.56 -32.56 13.98
N PRO A 133 -42.83 -32.11 14.02
CA PRO A 133 -43.91 -32.87 14.67
C PRO A 133 -44.05 -34.32 14.16
N TYR A 134 -43.70 -34.56 12.89
CA TYR A 134 -43.80 -35.83 12.19
C TYR A 134 -42.49 -36.64 12.19
N ASP A 135 -41.33 -35.99 12.30
CA ASP A 135 -40.00 -36.61 12.42
C ASP A 135 -39.33 -36.10 13.71
N ARG A 136 -39.67 -36.75 14.83
CA ARG A 136 -39.24 -36.32 16.17
C ARG A 136 -37.82 -36.76 16.54
N ALA A 137 -37.23 -37.72 15.82
CA ALA A 137 -35.92 -38.30 16.10
C ALA A 137 -35.07 -38.43 14.82
N PRO A 138 -34.82 -37.32 14.10
CA PRO A 138 -34.07 -37.32 12.85
C PRO A 138 -32.66 -37.88 13.06
N ARG A 139 -32.25 -38.77 12.17
CA ARG A 139 -30.91 -39.38 12.13
C ARG A 139 -30.00 -38.76 11.06
N ARG A 140 -30.30 -37.53 10.67
CA ARG A 140 -29.59 -36.78 9.64
C ARG A 140 -29.00 -35.50 10.21
N SER A 141 -27.84 -35.12 9.70
CA SER A 141 -27.22 -33.81 9.88
C SER A 141 -26.73 -33.29 8.53
N GLN A 142 -26.36 -32.02 8.48
CA GLN A 142 -25.70 -31.41 7.34
C GLN A 142 -24.19 -31.30 7.62
N PRO A 143 -23.33 -31.59 6.63
CA PRO A 143 -21.91 -31.26 6.72
C PRO A 143 -21.72 -29.74 6.71
N GLY A 144 -20.56 -29.29 7.19
CA GLY A 144 -20.14 -27.90 6.99
C GLY A 144 -19.90 -27.62 5.51
N GLN A 145 -20.16 -26.38 5.09
CA GLN A 145 -19.87 -25.94 3.74
C GLN A 145 -18.37 -25.62 3.59
N PRO A 146 -17.77 -25.87 2.42
CA PRO A 146 -16.40 -25.45 2.17
C PRO A 146 -16.28 -23.92 2.25
N GLY A 147 -15.14 -23.44 2.77
CA GLY A 147 -14.78 -22.04 2.70
C GLY A 147 -14.35 -21.65 1.29
N GLU A 148 -14.47 -20.37 0.96
CA GLU A 148 -13.99 -19.87 -0.33
C GLU A 148 -12.48 -20.00 -0.44
N ARG A 149 -12.01 -20.30 -1.66
CA ARG A 149 -10.60 -20.36 -2.00
C ARG A 149 -10.41 -19.61 -3.29
N ARG A 150 -9.43 -18.71 -3.33
CA ARG A 150 -9.10 -17.98 -4.54
C ARG A 150 -7.65 -17.57 -4.52
N LYS A 151 -7.12 -17.27 -5.70
CA LYS A 151 -5.83 -16.63 -5.83
C LYS A 151 -6.08 -15.15 -6.07
N ILE A 152 -5.44 -14.32 -5.26
CA ILE A 152 -5.54 -12.87 -5.40
C ILE A 152 -4.19 -12.30 -5.78
N ARG A 153 -4.24 -11.22 -6.56
CA ARG A 153 -3.09 -10.44 -6.98
C ARG A 153 -3.23 -9.04 -6.39
N LEU A 154 -2.32 -8.70 -5.49
CA LEU A 154 -2.27 -7.41 -4.85
C LEU A 154 -1.33 -6.52 -5.65
N VAL A 155 -1.80 -5.34 -6.02
CA VAL A 155 -1.02 -4.34 -6.76
C VAL A 155 -1.09 -3.03 -5.99
N LEU A 156 0.05 -2.50 -5.56
CA LEU A 156 0.10 -1.21 -4.87
C LEU A 156 0.02 -0.07 -5.87
N LYS A 157 -1.02 0.77 -5.78
CA LYS A 157 -1.29 1.89 -6.70
C LYS A 157 -0.49 3.16 -6.38
N LEU A 158 0.27 3.16 -5.27
CA LEU A 158 1.14 4.27 -4.89
C LEU A 158 2.47 4.14 -5.61
N LEU A 159 2.79 5.15 -6.42
CA LEU A 159 4.05 5.20 -7.17
C LEU A 159 5.17 5.87 -6.37
N ALA A 160 4.86 6.87 -5.54
CA ALA A 160 5.84 7.48 -4.63
C ALA A 160 5.21 8.30 -3.51
N ASP A 161 5.84 8.25 -2.35
CA ASP A 161 5.56 9.14 -1.21
C ASP A 161 6.12 10.55 -1.46
N VAL A 162 7.30 10.64 -2.10
CA VAL A 162 7.97 11.90 -2.44
C VAL A 162 8.14 12.05 -3.94
N GLY A 163 7.70 13.18 -4.47
CA GLY A 163 7.93 13.58 -5.86
C GLY A 163 9.14 14.51 -6.01
N ILE A 164 10.09 14.16 -6.87
CA ILE A 164 11.29 14.99 -7.11
C ILE A 164 11.07 15.88 -8.33
N LEU A 165 11.26 17.18 -8.11
CA LEU A 165 11.15 18.24 -9.10
C LEU A 165 12.52 18.86 -9.36
N GLY A 166 12.70 19.44 -10.54
CA GLY A 166 13.95 20.11 -10.91
C GLY A 166 14.28 19.95 -12.38
N PHE A 167 15.02 20.93 -12.91
CA PHE A 167 15.48 20.97 -14.30
C PHE A 167 16.30 19.72 -14.70
N PRO A 168 16.42 19.42 -16.00
CA PRO A 168 17.40 18.44 -16.46
C PRO A 168 18.79 18.74 -15.88
N ASN A 169 19.58 17.70 -15.63
CA ASN A 169 20.94 17.80 -15.10
C ASN A 169 21.11 18.36 -13.68
N VAL A 170 20.04 18.63 -12.92
CA VAL A 170 20.17 18.95 -11.47
C VAL A 170 20.52 17.73 -10.60
N GLY A 171 20.71 16.55 -11.20
CA GLY A 171 21.14 15.35 -10.48
C GLY A 171 20.01 14.53 -9.83
N LYS A 172 18.75 14.68 -10.27
CA LYS A 172 17.59 13.89 -9.79
C LYS A 172 17.84 12.38 -9.86
N SER A 173 18.17 11.86 -11.04
CA SER A 173 18.43 10.42 -11.24
C SER A 173 19.61 9.93 -10.40
N THR A 174 20.67 10.74 -10.27
CA THR A 174 21.82 10.43 -9.42
C THR A 174 21.41 10.36 -7.95
N PHE A 175 20.62 11.33 -7.46
CA PHE A 175 20.09 11.31 -6.10
C PHE A 175 19.27 10.05 -5.84
N ILE A 176 18.31 9.71 -6.72
CA ILE A 176 17.49 8.50 -6.61
C ILE A 176 18.36 7.24 -6.54
N ALA A 177 19.37 7.14 -7.41
CA ALA A 177 20.28 6.00 -7.42
C ALA A 177 21.11 5.91 -6.13
N THR A 178 21.56 7.04 -5.58
CA THR A 178 22.35 7.08 -4.33
C THR A 178 21.53 6.67 -3.12
N VAL A 179 20.27 7.13 -3.01
CA VAL A 179 19.45 6.90 -1.81
C VAL A 179 18.65 5.60 -1.85
N SER A 180 18.52 4.99 -3.03
CA SER A 180 17.79 3.74 -3.21
C SER A 180 18.63 2.54 -2.79
N ARG A 181 18.24 1.84 -1.71
CA ARG A 181 18.87 0.57 -1.29
C ARG A 181 18.53 -0.63 -2.20
N ALA A 182 17.53 -0.46 -3.06
CA ALA A 182 17.26 -1.34 -4.20
C ALA A 182 17.84 -0.70 -5.46
N ARG A 183 18.39 -1.47 -6.41
CA ARG A 183 18.70 -0.89 -7.73
C ARG A 183 17.42 -0.22 -8.26
N PRO A 184 17.49 1.01 -8.79
CA PRO A 184 16.35 1.66 -9.41
C PRO A 184 15.71 0.68 -10.39
N LYS A 185 14.48 0.24 -10.12
CA LYS A 185 13.74 -0.57 -11.08
C LYS A 185 13.13 0.41 -12.07
N VAL A 186 13.56 0.32 -13.32
CA VAL A 186 12.85 0.88 -14.47
C VAL A 186 11.52 0.12 -14.49
N ALA A 187 10.45 0.76 -14.04
CA ALA A 187 9.16 0.12 -13.88
C ALA A 187 8.23 0.53 -15.04
N ASP A 188 8.01 -0.42 -15.95
CA ASP A 188 7.10 -0.29 -17.09
C ASP A 188 5.65 -0.41 -16.60
N TYR A 189 5.12 0.62 -15.95
CA TYR A 189 3.73 0.60 -15.51
C TYR A 189 2.78 0.71 -16.71
N PRO A 190 1.66 -0.04 -16.75
CA PRO A 190 0.74 -0.08 -17.89
C PRO A 190 0.07 1.28 -18.20
N PHE A 191 0.23 2.26 -17.32
CA PHE A 191 -0.34 3.61 -17.42
C PHE A 191 0.71 4.72 -17.64
N THR A 192 2.01 4.40 -17.69
CA THR A 192 3.08 5.37 -17.95
C THR A 192 3.57 5.26 -19.38
N THR A 193 3.65 6.39 -20.09
CA THR A 193 4.27 6.44 -21.42
C THR A 193 5.77 6.74 -21.37
N LEU A 194 6.25 7.19 -20.23
CA LEU A 194 7.67 7.35 -19.88
C LEU A 194 7.90 6.65 -18.55
N VAL A 195 8.92 5.79 -18.49
CA VAL A 195 9.24 5.04 -17.27
C VAL A 195 9.83 5.99 -16.23
N PRO A 196 9.16 6.24 -15.09
CA PRO A 196 9.73 7.09 -14.04
C PRO A 196 10.89 6.37 -13.34
N ASN A 197 11.90 7.15 -12.95
CA ASN A 197 12.95 6.64 -12.07
C ASN A 197 12.39 6.55 -10.65
N LEU A 198 12.33 5.33 -10.10
CA LEU A 198 11.88 5.06 -8.74
C LEU A 198 13.03 4.63 -7.84
N GLY A 199 12.98 5.08 -6.58
CA GLY A 199 13.92 4.69 -5.54
C GLY A 199 13.20 4.34 -4.24
N VAL A 200 13.68 3.32 -3.54
CA VAL A 200 13.21 2.99 -2.19
C VAL A 200 14.24 3.45 -1.16
N VAL A 201 13.85 4.44 -0.37
CA VAL A 201 14.65 4.95 0.73
C VAL A 201 14.38 4.11 1.97
N SER A 202 15.44 3.77 2.70
CA SER A 202 15.36 3.05 3.97
C SER A 202 16.28 3.70 5.01
N LEU A 203 15.67 4.21 6.09
CA LEU A 203 16.36 4.90 7.20
C LEU A 203 16.49 4.00 8.45
N GLY A 204 16.13 2.73 8.37
CA GLY A 204 16.20 1.79 9.50
C GLY A 204 15.17 0.67 9.39
N VAL A 205 14.94 -0.02 10.50
CA VAL A 205 13.87 -1.02 10.63
C VAL A 205 12.53 -0.28 10.62
N ASP A 206 11.63 -0.67 9.71
CA ASP A 206 10.28 -0.10 9.51
C ASP A 206 10.23 1.41 9.17
N ARG A 207 11.32 1.93 8.58
CA ARG A 207 11.41 3.34 8.13
C ARG A 207 11.74 3.38 6.65
N HIS A 208 10.70 3.35 5.81
CA HIS A 208 10.85 3.29 4.36
C HIS A 208 9.77 4.07 3.63
N PHE A 209 10.18 4.72 2.55
CA PHE A 209 9.31 5.48 1.67
C PHE A 209 9.85 5.43 0.24
N VAL A 210 8.96 5.68 -0.72
CA VAL A 210 9.26 5.63 -2.14
C VAL A 210 9.43 7.05 -2.68
N ILE A 211 10.47 7.26 -3.48
CA ILE A 211 10.70 8.51 -4.19
C ILE A 211 10.57 8.27 -5.70
N ALA A 212 9.94 9.19 -6.40
CA ALA A 212 9.85 9.19 -7.86
C ALA A 212 10.42 10.47 -8.43
N ASP A 213 11.16 10.34 -9.53
CA ASP A 213 11.36 11.47 -10.43
C ASP A 213 10.01 11.83 -11.08
N ILE A 214 9.74 13.13 -11.19
CA ILE A 214 8.60 13.68 -11.93
C ILE A 214 9.13 14.16 -13.31
N PRO A 215 9.18 13.29 -14.33
CA PRO A 215 9.41 13.69 -15.71
C PRO A 215 8.28 14.59 -16.23
N GLY A 216 8.63 15.50 -17.15
CA GLY A 216 7.65 16.10 -18.06
C GLY A 216 6.92 17.37 -17.60
N ILE A 217 7.25 18.01 -16.46
CA ILE A 217 6.77 19.38 -16.21
C ILE A 217 7.47 20.40 -17.13
N ILE A 218 8.68 20.06 -17.59
CA ILE A 218 9.65 20.97 -18.22
C ILE A 218 9.75 20.76 -19.74
N GLU A 219 9.22 19.66 -20.25
CA GLU A 219 9.25 19.30 -21.68
C GLU A 219 7.84 19.40 -22.26
N GLY A 220 7.49 20.59 -22.78
CA GLY A 220 6.40 20.73 -23.76
C GLY A 220 4.99 20.37 -23.28
N ALA A 221 4.68 20.39 -21.97
CA ALA A 221 3.35 20.10 -21.44
C ALA A 221 2.24 21.03 -22.01
N SER A 222 2.61 22.13 -22.64
CA SER A 222 1.73 23.06 -23.37
C SER A 222 1.45 22.68 -24.84
N GLU A 223 2.16 21.72 -25.44
CA GLU A 223 1.95 21.30 -26.84
C GLU A 223 1.39 19.86 -26.95
N GLY A 224 0.10 19.71 -26.62
CA GLY A 224 -0.82 18.86 -27.40
C GLY A 224 -0.72 17.32 -27.34
N ALA A 225 0.26 16.71 -26.69
CA ALA A 225 0.28 15.24 -26.52
C ALA A 225 -0.33 14.87 -25.16
N GLY A 226 -1.49 14.22 -25.13
CA GLY A 226 -2.26 13.80 -23.93
C GLY A 226 -1.56 12.79 -22.98
N LEU A 227 -0.23 12.84 -22.92
CA LEU A 227 0.70 12.01 -22.16
C LEU A 227 1.03 12.64 -20.79
N GLY A 228 1.16 13.97 -20.70
CA GLY A 228 1.50 14.68 -19.46
C GLY A 228 0.41 14.63 -18.39
N LEU A 229 -0.86 14.81 -18.78
CA LEU A 229 -2.00 14.83 -17.85
C LEU A 229 -2.21 13.47 -17.12
N ARG A 230 -1.87 12.35 -17.76
CA ARG A 230 -1.98 11.00 -17.14
C ARG A 230 -0.81 10.70 -16.22
N PHE A 231 0.41 11.09 -16.58
CA PHE A 231 1.58 10.92 -15.71
C PHE A 231 1.47 11.79 -14.45
N LEU A 232 1.00 13.02 -14.60
CA LEU A 232 0.91 13.98 -13.51
C LEU A 232 -0.25 13.71 -12.54
N LYS A 233 -1.31 13.00 -12.97
CA LYS A 233 -2.29 12.38 -12.03
C LYS A 233 -1.67 11.39 -11.03
N HIS A 234 -0.48 10.87 -11.32
CA HIS A 234 0.26 10.04 -10.37
C HIS A 234 1.12 10.87 -9.44
N VAL A 235 1.59 12.04 -9.89
CA VAL A 235 2.20 13.09 -9.06
C VAL A 235 1.19 13.66 -8.08
N GLU A 236 -0.09 13.76 -8.45
CA GLU A 236 -1.17 14.13 -7.53
C GLU A 236 -1.28 13.21 -6.30
N ARG A 237 -0.60 12.06 -6.25
CA ARG A 237 -0.59 11.18 -5.07
C ARG A 237 0.67 11.27 -4.21
N THR A 238 1.65 12.10 -4.59
CA THR A 238 2.82 12.35 -3.73
C THR A 238 2.41 13.20 -2.53
N ARG A 239 2.85 12.79 -1.35
CA ARG A 239 2.50 13.50 -0.10
C ARG A 239 3.43 14.68 0.15
N VAL A 240 4.66 14.60 -0.38
CA VAL A 240 5.71 15.61 -0.22
C VAL A 240 6.42 15.84 -1.54
N LEU A 241 6.85 17.07 -1.78
CA LEU A 241 7.67 17.43 -2.94
C LEU A 241 9.11 17.74 -2.51
N LEU A 242 10.08 17.26 -3.28
CA LEU A 242 11.48 17.63 -3.16
C LEU A 242 11.88 18.43 -4.39
N HIS A 243 12.06 19.73 -4.25
CA HIS A 243 12.54 20.56 -5.33
C HIS A 243 14.07 20.61 -5.33
N MET A 244 14.68 19.97 -6.32
CA MET A 244 16.12 20.00 -6.53
C MET A 244 16.50 21.17 -7.44
N VAL A 245 17.51 21.92 -7.02
CA VAL A 245 18.16 22.98 -7.81
C VAL A 245 19.67 22.71 -7.87
N SER A 246 20.34 23.20 -8.90
CA SER A 246 21.79 23.08 -9.10
C SER A 246 22.27 24.35 -9.77
N VAL A 247 23.54 24.70 -9.59
CA VAL A 247 24.20 25.64 -10.50
C VAL A 247 24.34 24.96 -11.86
N ASP A 248 23.97 25.67 -12.93
CA ASP A 248 24.08 25.25 -14.32
C ASP A 248 25.41 25.80 -14.89
N PRO A 249 26.09 25.08 -15.81
CA PRO A 249 27.24 25.63 -16.54
C PRO A 249 26.92 26.90 -17.32
N ASP A 250 25.65 27.16 -17.67
CA ASP A 250 25.21 28.42 -18.26
C ASP A 250 25.11 29.52 -17.17
N PRO A 251 25.98 30.55 -17.20
CA PRO A 251 25.98 31.62 -16.21
C PRO A 251 24.72 32.50 -16.24
N LYS A 252 23.82 32.31 -17.22
CA LYS A 252 22.52 33.01 -17.28
C LYS A 252 21.42 32.35 -16.46
N ARG A 253 21.64 31.13 -15.94
CA ARG A 253 20.67 30.42 -15.11
C ARG A 253 20.93 30.65 -13.63
N ASP A 254 19.99 31.36 -13.01
CA ASP A 254 19.95 31.57 -11.57
C ASP A 254 19.11 30.47 -10.90
N PRO A 255 19.65 29.73 -9.91
CA PRO A 255 18.91 28.68 -9.20
C PRO A 255 17.62 29.15 -8.54
N VAL A 256 17.54 30.41 -8.09
CA VAL A 256 16.30 30.96 -7.49
C VAL A 256 15.25 31.23 -8.57
N ALA A 257 15.65 31.83 -9.69
CA ALA A 257 14.76 32.01 -10.84
C ALA A 257 14.26 30.68 -11.42
N ASP A 258 15.12 29.65 -11.47
CA ASP A 258 14.74 28.30 -11.91
C ASP A 258 13.70 27.68 -10.97
N PHE A 259 13.86 27.84 -9.65
CA PHE A 259 12.85 27.44 -8.68
C PHE A 259 11.51 28.14 -8.95
N ASP A 260 11.51 29.48 -9.05
CA ASP A 260 10.29 30.27 -9.25
C ASP A 260 9.58 29.91 -10.56
N ARG A 261 10.35 29.59 -11.61
CA ARG A 261 9.80 29.14 -12.90
C ARG A 261 9.11 27.79 -12.79
N LEU A 262 9.73 26.81 -12.13
CA LEU A 262 9.13 25.49 -11.92
C LEU A 262 7.87 25.56 -11.05
N MET A 263 7.86 26.43 -10.05
CA MET A 263 6.67 26.68 -9.22
C MET A 263 5.51 27.25 -10.03
N LEU A 264 5.78 28.18 -10.96
CA LEU A 264 4.76 28.71 -11.87
C LEU A 264 4.23 27.63 -12.83
N GLU A 265 5.11 26.75 -13.33
CA GLU A 265 4.71 25.62 -14.18
C GLU A 265 3.85 24.62 -13.41
N LEU A 266 4.19 24.32 -12.15
CA LEU A 266 3.35 23.52 -11.25
C LEU A 266 1.97 24.14 -11.02
N GLU A 267 1.92 25.43 -10.71
CA GLU A 267 0.65 26.15 -10.46
C GLU A 267 -0.26 26.18 -11.70
N ARG A 268 0.33 26.36 -12.89
CA ARG A 268 -0.40 26.30 -14.16
C ARG A 268 -0.99 24.92 -14.44
N PHE A 269 -0.36 23.88 -13.92
CA PHE A 269 -0.83 22.51 -14.08
C PHE A 269 -1.95 22.18 -13.08
N ASP A 270 -1.69 22.39 -11.79
CA ASP A 270 -2.64 22.15 -10.70
C ASP A 270 -2.33 23.11 -9.55
N SER A 271 -3.31 23.94 -9.18
CA SER A 271 -3.21 24.92 -8.11
C SER A 271 -2.98 24.32 -6.73
N GLU A 272 -3.22 23.03 -6.53
CA GLU A 272 -2.99 22.35 -5.26
C GLU A 272 -1.56 21.80 -5.11
N LEU A 273 -0.84 21.53 -6.20
CA LEU A 273 0.53 21.00 -6.12
C LEU A 273 1.53 21.95 -5.42
N PRO A 274 1.56 23.26 -5.73
CA PRO A 274 2.43 24.22 -5.03
C PRO A 274 2.19 24.32 -3.52
N LYS A 275 0.97 23.96 -3.05
CA LYS A 275 0.58 24.05 -1.64
C LYS A 275 1.07 22.86 -0.81
N ARG A 276 1.54 21.79 -1.47
CA ARG A 276 2.02 20.59 -0.77
C ARG A 276 3.25 20.89 0.07
N PRO A 277 3.46 20.15 1.17
CA PRO A 277 4.72 20.21 1.91
C PRO A 277 5.90 20.01 0.95
N MET A 278 6.84 20.95 0.99
CA MET A 278 7.96 20.99 0.05
C MET A 278 9.28 21.26 0.77
N LEU A 279 10.30 20.49 0.39
CA LEU A 279 11.69 20.74 0.75
C LEU A 279 12.46 21.17 -0.49
N VAL A 280 13.49 21.99 -0.30
CA VAL A 280 14.40 22.41 -1.37
C VAL A 280 15.77 21.81 -1.12
N ALA A 281 16.38 21.23 -2.16
CA ALA A 281 17.72 20.69 -2.10
C ALA A 281 18.61 21.34 -3.17
N VAL A 282 19.64 22.05 -2.72
CA VAL A 282 20.73 22.52 -3.59
C VAL A 282 21.70 21.36 -3.76
N SER A 283 21.76 20.84 -4.97
CA SER A 283 22.54 19.66 -5.33
C SER A 283 23.95 20.02 -5.81
N LYS A 284 24.83 19.00 -5.88
CA LYS A 284 26.22 19.12 -6.31
C LYS A 284 27.06 20.07 -5.43
N CYS A 285 26.75 20.18 -4.14
CA CYS A 285 27.48 21.05 -3.21
C CYS A 285 28.93 20.61 -2.92
N ASP A 286 29.40 19.51 -3.53
CA ASP A 286 30.81 19.18 -3.67
C ASP A 286 31.57 20.17 -4.57
N LEU A 287 30.86 20.93 -5.42
CA LEU A 287 31.40 22.01 -6.23
C LEU A 287 31.35 23.35 -5.47
N PRO A 288 32.45 24.15 -5.45
CA PRO A 288 32.48 25.45 -4.77
C PRO A 288 31.38 26.42 -5.23
N GLU A 289 31.05 26.42 -6.51
CA GLU A 289 30.02 27.28 -7.11
C GLU A 289 28.62 26.92 -6.58
N ALA A 290 28.31 25.62 -6.51
CA ALA A 290 27.06 25.14 -5.94
C ALA A 290 26.96 25.45 -4.43
N ARG A 291 28.09 25.37 -3.72
CA ARG A 291 28.15 25.74 -2.30
C ARG A 291 27.91 27.24 -2.08
N ALA A 292 28.42 28.10 -2.95
CA ALA A 292 28.15 29.53 -2.90
C ALA A 292 26.67 29.81 -3.17
N ALA A 293 26.11 29.19 -4.21
CA ALA A 293 24.70 29.31 -4.56
C ALA A 293 23.76 28.83 -3.43
N TYR A 294 24.16 27.84 -2.63
CA TYR A 294 23.36 27.39 -1.48
C TYR A 294 23.02 28.54 -0.52
N GLU A 295 23.98 29.40 -0.18
CA GLU A 295 23.72 30.52 0.74
C GLU A 295 22.77 31.55 0.12
N GLU A 296 22.85 31.77 -1.19
CA GLU A 296 21.95 32.67 -1.91
C GLU A 296 20.52 32.11 -1.96
N VAL A 297 20.36 30.85 -2.37
CA VAL A 297 19.07 30.14 -2.42
C VAL A 297 18.44 30.08 -1.04
N ARG A 298 19.23 29.76 -0.01
CA ARG A 298 18.77 29.71 1.37
C ARG A 298 18.21 31.05 1.82
N ARG A 299 18.94 32.15 1.61
CA ARG A 299 18.49 33.51 1.97
C ARG A 299 17.22 33.92 1.22
N ALA A 300 17.03 33.45 0.00
CA ALA A 300 15.86 33.77 -0.81
C ALA A 300 14.62 32.95 -0.45
N LEU A 301 14.78 31.67 -0.07
CA LEU A 301 13.68 30.72 0.08
C LEU A 301 13.29 30.41 1.54
N GLU A 302 14.21 30.45 2.51
CA GLU A 302 13.86 30.25 3.93
C GLU A 302 12.82 31.27 4.44
N PRO A 303 12.89 32.57 4.09
CA PRO A 303 11.85 33.54 4.46
C PRO A 303 10.47 33.23 3.88
N ARG A 304 10.40 32.38 2.84
CA ARG A 304 9.15 31.91 2.23
C ARG A 304 8.59 30.66 2.93
N GLY A 305 9.20 30.23 4.03
CA GLY A 305 8.78 29.06 4.82
C GLY A 305 9.31 27.72 4.31
N LEU A 306 10.21 27.72 3.33
CA LEU A 306 10.81 26.51 2.77
C LEU A 306 12.10 26.14 3.51
N GLN A 307 12.28 24.86 3.80
CA GLN A 307 13.55 24.36 4.35
C GLN A 307 14.50 24.00 3.20
N VAL A 308 15.72 24.54 3.25
CA VAL A 308 16.73 24.40 2.19
C VAL A 308 17.92 23.58 2.67
N PHE A 309 18.24 22.50 1.95
CA PHE A 309 19.33 21.58 2.25
C PHE A 309 20.44 21.72 1.20
N ALA A 310 21.69 21.73 1.65
CA ALA A 310 22.85 21.53 0.78
C ALA A 310 23.14 20.03 0.71
N ILE A 311 23.16 19.46 -0.50
CA ILE A 311 23.42 18.03 -0.70
C ILE A 311 24.44 17.76 -1.80
N SER A 312 25.15 16.64 -1.67
CA SER A 312 25.89 16.03 -2.77
C SER A 312 25.61 14.53 -2.80
N SER A 313 24.95 14.07 -3.88
CA SER A 313 24.71 12.64 -4.11
C SER A 313 25.99 11.86 -4.42
N ALA A 314 27.07 12.55 -4.82
CA ALA A 314 28.35 11.95 -5.13
C ALA A 314 29.18 11.66 -3.87
N THR A 315 29.18 12.58 -2.90
CA THR A 315 29.93 12.42 -1.64
C THR A 315 29.07 11.86 -0.50
N GLY A 316 27.74 11.95 -0.62
CA GLY A 316 26.77 11.63 0.44
C GLY A 316 26.53 12.78 1.43
N GLU A 317 27.16 13.94 1.23
CA GLU A 317 26.96 15.12 2.08
C GLU A 317 25.49 15.54 2.09
N GLY A 318 24.95 15.79 3.29
CA GLY A 318 23.60 16.38 3.47
C GLY A 318 22.43 15.46 3.09
N VAL A 319 22.69 14.29 2.51
CA VAL A 319 21.66 13.35 2.06
C VAL A 319 20.87 12.77 3.24
N THR A 320 21.54 12.25 4.28
CA THR A 320 20.84 11.66 5.43
C THR A 320 19.92 12.67 6.15
N PRO A 321 20.37 13.89 6.51
CA PRO A 321 19.49 14.90 7.10
C PRO A 321 18.28 15.26 6.23
N LEU A 322 18.46 15.35 4.90
CA LEU A 322 17.36 15.60 3.97
C LEU A 322 16.32 14.45 4.01
N LEU A 323 16.77 13.20 3.99
CA LEU A 323 15.88 12.04 4.02
C LEU A 323 15.11 11.95 5.36
N GLU A 324 15.76 12.28 6.48
CA GLU A 324 15.11 12.35 7.80
C GLU A 324 14.06 13.45 7.86
N ALA A 325 14.32 14.61 7.23
CA ALA A 325 13.34 15.69 7.12
C ALA A 325 12.13 15.28 6.27
N LEU A 326 12.35 14.61 5.13
CA LEU A 326 11.28 14.05 4.29
C LEU A 326 10.44 13.02 5.07
N GLU A 327 11.08 12.09 5.78
CA GLU A 327 10.39 11.11 6.62
C GLU A 327 9.55 11.79 7.70
N THR A 328 10.08 12.83 8.34
CA THR A 328 9.38 13.57 9.39
C THR A 328 8.09 14.20 8.86
N ILE A 329 8.12 14.77 7.65
CA ILE A 329 6.93 15.32 7.00
C ILE A 329 5.94 14.20 6.66
N LEU A 330 6.41 13.08 6.09
CA LEU A 330 5.58 11.92 5.76
C LEU A 330 4.93 11.24 6.97
N ARG A 331 5.51 11.36 8.16
CA ARG A 331 4.94 10.81 9.40
C ARG A 331 3.92 11.73 10.05
N ARG A 332 3.86 13.01 9.68
CA ARG A 332 2.79 13.88 10.17
C ARG A 332 1.47 13.37 9.58
N PRO A 333 0.41 13.19 10.40
CA PRO A 333 -0.91 12.91 9.86
C PRO A 333 -1.27 14.04 8.90
N ALA A 334 -1.84 13.71 7.74
CA ALA A 334 -2.40 14.72 6.87
C ALA A 334 -3.50 15.42 7.67
N ASP A 335 -3.35 16.71 7.94
CA ASP A 335 -4.39 17.48 8.60
C ASP A 335 -5.69 17.36 7.75
N VAL A 336 -6.77 17.02 8.45
CA VAL A 336 -8.15 16.77 7.99
C VAL A 336 -8.68 17.87 7.08
#